data_AF-A0A1D2MMM1-F1
#
_entry.id   AF-A0A1D2MMM1-F1
#
_cell.length_a   1.000
_cell.length_b   1.000
_cell.length_c   1.000
_cell.angle_alpha   90.00
_cell.angle_beta   90.00
_cell.angle_gamma   90.00
#
_symmetry.space_group_name_H-M   'P 1'
#
loop_
_entity.id
_entity.type
_entity.pdbx_description
1 polymer ?
#
loop_
_entity_poly.entity_id
_entity_poly.type
_entity_poly.pdbx_seq_one_letter_code
_entity_poly.pdbx_strand_id
1 'polypeptide(L)'
;MEKYTLISVSGAIILLLAVISHVSAISVSEELQLTPEQRMMLDKFKAMVSSKLEQDYMKDDIYLLRWLRAKDYDVKEADKLLNENLRWRKEKNMDTIHQEDWSDMTKDYPYHIGGFDKENRPLGTVSIRDWDIRKTALQGKLPRLQRYMDKLMDEISMKVVRLRSEGMNVTRWVLLTNVEGFNVVQHACSSCTPLWVNFLRSYEMHFPGTADSIIAINAPETFNLLLRLLKPSIPAASRETVKILGTNKKAWMANLDEIISRDQRTKEYGGTKEYS
;
A
#
# COMPACT_ATOMS: atom_id res chain seq x y z
N MET A 1 -58.94 -29.53 -2.27
CA MET A 1 -58.37 -28.83 -3.43
C MET A 1 -57.99 -27.44 -2.96
N GLU A 2 -56.76 -26.98 -2.86
CA GLU A 2 -55.43 -27.59 -2.99
C GLU A 2 -54.52 -26.63 -2.18
N LYS A 3 -53.72 -27.18 -1.27
CA LYS A 3 -52.74 -26.42 -0.48
C LYS A 3 -51.48 -26.25 -1.33
N TYR A 4 -51.03 -25.03 -1.57
CA TYR A 4 -49.65 -24.78 -2.01
C TYR A 4 -48.82 -24.23 -0.86
N THR A 5 -48.02 -25.13 -0.32
CA THR A 5 -46.83 -24.89 0.50
C THR A 5 -45.74 -24.29 -0.38
N LEU A 6 -45.10 -23.20 0.05
CA LEU A 6 -43.80 -22.77 -0.49
C LEU A 6 -42.86 -22.49 0.68
N ILE A 7 -41.96 -23.46 0.90
CA ILE A 7 -40.85 -23.44 1.84
C ILE A 7 -39.66 -22.73 1.15
N SER A 8 -39.04 -21.83 1.91
CA SER A 8 -37.68 -21.25 1.85
C SER A 8 -36.86 -21.27 0.56
N VAL A 9 -36.30 -20.10 0.21
CA VAL A 9 -34.90 -19.97 -0.22
C VAL A 9 -34.31 -18.67 0.36
N SER A 10 -33.44 -18.84 1.37
CA SER A 10 -32.20 -18.09 1.63
C SER A 10 -32.29 -16.55 1.78
N GLY A 11 -32.17 -15.93 2.95
CA GLY A 11 -31.36 -16.32 4.09
C GLY A 11 -29.84 -16.25 3.84
N ALA A 12 -29.35 -15.51 2.83
CA ALA A 12 -27.90 -15.39 2.56
C ALA A 12 -27.44 -14.19 1.70
N ILE A 13 -28.23 -13.11 1.54
CA ILE A 13 -27.84 -11.98 0.65
C ILE A 13 -27.58 -10.65 1.41
N ILE A 14 -27.69 -10.64 2.73
CA ILE A 14 -27.42 -9.43 3.54
C ILE A 14 -26.42 -9.77 4.64
N LEU A 15 -25.19 -10.12 4.26
CA LEU A 15 -24.06 -10.28 5.18
C LEU A 15 -22.74 -10.17 4.41
N LEU A 16 -22.50 -9.01 3.81
CA LEU A 16 -21.18 -8.62 3.28
C LEU A 16 -21.04 -7.09 3.27
N LEU A 17 -21.51 -6.45 4.34
CA LEU A 17 -21.21 -5.05 4.64
C LEU A 17 -20.59 -5.00 6.04
N ALA A 18 -19.42 -4.36 6.10
CA ALA A 18 -18.63 -4.08 7.30
C ALA A 18 -17.91 -5.29 7.94
N VAL A 19 -16.86 -5.79 7.28
CA VAL A 19 -15.69 -6.21 8.06
C VAL A 19 -15.04 -4.91 8.54
N ILE A 20 -15.49 -4.41 9.69
CA ILE A 20 -14.64 -3.52 10.49
C ILE A 20 -13.58 -4.44 11.07
N SER A 21 -12.52 -4.67 10.29
CA SER A 21 -11.28 -5.19 10.86
C SER A 21 -10.79 -4.12 11.82
N HIS A 22 -11.00 -4.34 13.12
CA HIS A 22 -10.23 -3.65 14.15
C HIS A 22 -8.76 -3.97 13.87
N VAL A 23 -8.10 -3.03 13.21
CA VAL A 23 -6.64 -3.08 13.06
C VAL A 23 -6.10 -2.56 14.37
N SER A 24 -5.77 -3.48 15.26
CA SER A 24 -4.79 -3.21 16.29
C SER A 24 -3.50 -2.87 15.56
N ALA A 25 -3.05 -1.63 15.73
CA ALA A 25 -1.78 -1.21 15.21
C ALA A 25 -0.70 -2.07 15.89
N ILE A 26 0.05 -2.83 15.09
CA ILE A 26 1.08 -3.73 15.61
C ILE A 26 2.25 -2.84 16.04
N SER A 27 2.56 -2.83 17.33
CA SER A 27 3.73 -2.13 17.83
C SER A 27 5.00 -2.73 17.24
N VAL A 28 6.06 -1.95 17.05
CA VAL A 28 7.34 -2.50 16.56
C VAL A 28 7.88 -3.61 17.48
N SER A 29 7.59 -3.54 18.78
CA SER A 29 7.90 -4.60 19.74
C SER A 29 7.19 -5.91 19.43
N GLU A 30 5.93 -5.88 19.01
CA GLU A 30 5.19 -7.07 18.56
C GLU A 30 5.66 -7.52 17.18
N GLU A 31 6.06 -6.58 16.32
CA GLU A 31 6.64 -6.92 15.03
C GLU A 31 8.00 -7.61 15.14
N LEU A 32 8.78 -7.34 16.19
CA LEU A 32 10.07 -8.01 16.42
C LEU A 32 9.96 -9.27 17.29
N GLN A 33 8.77 -9.61 17.78
CA GLN A 33 8.55 -10.86 18.49
C GLN A 33 8.56 -12.03 17.51
N LEU A 34 9.67 -12.77 17.50
CA LEU A 34 9.85 -13.97 16.71
C LEU A 34 9.76 -15.20 17.61
N THR A 35 9.08 -16.25 17.14
CA THR A 35 9.23 -17.58 17.75
C THR A 35 10.66 -18.07 17.58
N PRO A 36 11.14 -19.03 18.39
CA PRO A 36 12.47 -19.63 18.21
C PRO A 36 12.69 -20.15 16.79
N GLU A 37 11.66 -20.76 16.19
CA GLU A 37 11.70 -21.23 14.80
C GLU A 37 11.84 -20.09 13.79
N GLN A 38 11.06 -19.03 13.93
CA GLN A 38 11.17 -17.84 13.06
C GLN A 38 12.54 -17.18 13.18
N ARG A 39 13.11 -17.14 14.38
CA ARG A 39 14.48 -16.64 14.61
C ARG A 39 15.51 -17.49 13.88
N MET A 40 15.41 -18.82 13.96
CA MET A 40 16.29 -19.73 13.22
C MET A 40 16.18 -19.52 11.70
N MET A 41 14.96 -19.31 11.17
CA MET A 41 14.77 -19.03 9.74
C MET A 41 15.38 -17.69 9.33
N LEU A 42 15.25 -16.66 10.17
CA LEU A 42 15.89 -15.37 9.95
C LEU A 42 17.42 -15.48 9.92
N ASP A 43 18.02 -16.17 10.89
CA ASP A 43 19.48 -16.32 10.95
C ASP A 43 20.01 -17.12 9.74
N LYS A 44 19.30 -18.17 9.32
CA LYS A 44 19.60 -18.91 8.08
C LYS A 44 19.48 -18.03 6.84
N PHE A 45 18.42 -17.22 6.77
CA PHE A 45 18.19 -16.32 5.65
C PHE A 45 19.28 -15.25 5.55
N LYS A 46 19.63 -14.60 6.68
CA LYS A 46 20.76 -13.65 6.79
C LYS A 46 22.07 -14.24 6.26
N ALA A 47 22.42 -15.44 6.70
CA ALA A 47 23.64 -16.12 6.25
C ALA A 47 23.66 -16.36 4.74
N MET A 48 22.50 -16.62 4.14
CA MET A 48 22.35 -16.86 2.70
C MET A 48 22.47 -15.57 1.86
N VAL A 49 22.00 -14.43 2.39
CA VAL A 49 21.80 -13.22 1.57
C VAL A 49 22.76 -12.07 1.88
N SER A 50 23.48 -12.10 3.00
CA SER A 50 24.32 -10.98 3.45
C SER A 50 25.33 -10.48 2.42
N SER A 51 25.94 -11.38 1.65
CA SER A 51 27.00 -11.05 0.68
C SER A 51 26.52 -10.30 -0.57
N LYS A 52 25.21 -10.33 -0.88
CA LYS A 52 24.61 -9.68 -2.06
C LYS A 52 23.87 -8.38 -1.72
N LEU A 53 23.86 -7.96 -0.45
CA LEU A 53 23.18 -6.75 -0.01
C LEU A 53 24.14 -5.57 0.04
N GLU A 54 23.96 -4.64 -0.88
CA GLU A 54 24.84 -3.48 -1.04
C GLU A 54 24.59 -2.42 0.05
N GLN A 55 23.33 -2.15 0.37
CA GLN A 55 22.94 -1.11 1.31
C GLN A 55 22.85 -1.65 2.73
N ASP A 56 23.36 -0.92 3.72
CA ASP A 56 23.41 -1.40 5.11
C ASP A 56 22.04 -1.62 5.73
N TYR A 57 21.07 -0.76 5.44
CA TYR A 57 19.69 -0.94 5.93
C TYR A 57 19.04 -2.23 5.43
N MET A 58 19.53 -2.82 4.33
CA MET A 58 19.01 -4.10 3.83
C MET A 58 19.47 -5.29 4.67
N LYS A 59 20.55 -5.14 5.44
CA LYS A 59 21.11 -6.19 6.29
C LYS A 59 20.38 -6.30 7.64
N ASP A 60 19.55 -5.30 7.97
CA ASP A 60 18.72 -5.28 9.17
C ASP A 60 17.67 -6.40 9.19
N ASP A 61 17.41 -6.92 10.39
CA ASP A 61 16.34 -7.90 10.66
C ASP A 61 15.00 -7.44 10.11
N ILE A 62 14.63 -6.17 10.30
CA ILE A 62 13.36 -5.62 9.83
C ILE A 62 13.24 -5.69 8.31
N TYR A 63 14.31 -5.36 7.59
CA TYR A 63 14.30 -5.47 6.13
C TYR A 63 14.18 -6.94 5.68
N LEU A 64 14.88 -7.85 6.35
CA LEU A 64 14.89 -9.26 5.97
C LEU A 64 13.59 -9.99 6.33
N LEU A 65 13.00 -9.68 7.47
CA LEU A 65 11.76 -10.27 7.97
C LEU A 65 10.58 -10.03 7.03
N ARG A 66 10.53 -8.90 6.31
CA ARG A 66 9.43 -8.63 5.38
C ARG A 66 9.37 -9.64 4.23
N TRP A 67 10.52 -10.10 3.74
CA TRP A 67 10.61 -11.11 2.68
C TRP A 67 10.22 -12.49 3.18
N LEU A 68 10.65 -12.85 4.40
CA LEU A 68 10.25 -14.08 5.05
C LEU A 68 8.75 -14.12 5.28
N ARG A 69 8.17 -13.05 5.82
CA ARG A 69 6.71 -12.96 6.04
C ARG A 69 5.91 -13.03 4.75
N ALA A 70 6.40 -12.39 3.69
CA ALA A 70 5.75 -12.46 2.37
C ALA A 70 5.71 -13.88 1.78
N LYS A 71 6.51 -14.80 2.33
CA LYS A 71 6.63 -16.19 1.90
C LYS A 71 6.46 -17.18 3.06
N ASP A 72 5.71 -16.80 4.08
CA ASP A 72 5.37 -17.66 5.23
C ASP A 72 6.59 -18.35 5.88
N TYR A 73 7.70 -17.60 5.97
CA TYR A 73 9.01 -18.04 6.46
C TYR A 73 9.69 -19.16 5.65
N ASP A 74 9.25 -19.45 4.43
CA ASP A 74 10.02 -20.26 3.48
C ASP A 74 11.27 -19.48 3.02
N VAL A 75 12.43 -19.89 3.55
CA VAL A 75 13.72 -19.24 3.28
C VAL A 75 14.11 -19.27 1.80
N LYS A 76 13.75 -20.32 1.05
CA LYS A 76 14.13 -20.43 -0.38
C LYS A 76 13.27 -19.50 -1.24
N GLU A 77 11.96 -19.45 -0.98
CA GLU A 77 11.07 -18.56 -1.72
C GLU A 77 11.31 -17.08 -1.34
N ALA A 78 11.64 -16.80 -0.08
CA ALA A 78 12.07 -15.46 0.35
C ALA A 78 13.38 -15.02 -0.33
N ASP A 79 14.35 -15.94 -0.47
CA ASP A 79 15.60 -15.69 -1.21
C ASP A 79 15.32 -15.36 -2.68
N LYS A 80 14.48 -16.16 -3.33
CA LYS A 80 14.07 -15.91 -4.72
C LYS A 80 13.40 -14.54 -4.87
N LEU A 81 12.44 -14.21 -4.01
CA LEU A 81 11.76 -12.92 -4.07
C LEU A 81 12.71 -11.73 -3.84
N LEU A 82 13.61 -11.84 -2.85
CA LEU A 82 14.63 -10.82 -2.60
C LEU A 82 15.56 -10.66 -3.80
N ASN A 83 16.00 -11.75 -4.44
CA ASN A 83 16.82 -11.69 -5.65
C ASN A 83 16.10 -11.02 -6.82
N GLU A 84 14.80 -11.29 -7.00
CA GLU A 84 13.97 -10.61 -7.99
C GLU A 84 13.91 -9.10 -7.73
N ASN A 85 13.73 -8.70 -6.46
CA ASN A 85 13.79 -7.29 -6.07
C ASN A 85 15.16 -6.65 -6.33
N LEU A 86 16.27 -7.28 -5.93
CA LEU A 86 17.62 -6.73 -6.16
C LEU A 86 17.91 -6.53 -7.65
N ARG A 87 17.49 -7.49 -8.49
CA ARG A 87 17.61 -7.38 -9.95
C ARG A 87 16.76 -6.25 -10.49
N TRP A 88 15.50 -6.15 -10.07
CA TRP A 88 14.59 -5.07 -10.47
C TRP A 88 15.14 -3.70 -10.10
N ARG A 89 15.67 -3.54 -8.88
CA ARG A 89 16.29 -2.28 -8.44
C ARG A 89 17.42 -1.85 -9.37
N LYS A 90 18.29 -2.79 -9.75
CA LYS A 90 19.39 -2.54 -10.69
C LYS A 90 18.88 -2.23 -12.10
N GLU A 91 18.00 -3.06 -12.66
CA GLU A 91 17.46 -2.89 -14.02
C GLU A 91 16.64 -1.61 -14.18
N LYS A 92 15.98 -1.15 -13.12
CA LYS A 92 15.15 0.04 -13.10
C LYS A 92 15.84 1.25 -12.47
N ASN A 93 17.14 1.19 -12.16
CA ASN A 93 17.87 2.30 -11.52
C ASN A 93 17.11 2.89 -10.33
N MET A 94 16.60 2.03 -9.43
CA MET A 94 15.76 2.47 -8.32
C MET A 94 16.53 3.28 -7.29
N ASP A 95 17.84 3.06 -7.15
CA ASP A 95 18.66 3.79 -6.19
C ASP A 95 18.82 5.28 -6.56
N THR A 96 18.61 5.65 -7.84
CA THR A 96 18.67 7.03 -8.33
C THR A 96 17.29 7.57 -8.74
N ILE A 97 16.20 6.85 -8.48
CA ILE A 97 14.85 7.23 -8.94
C ILE A 97 14.44 8.63 -8.45
N HIS A 98 14.88 9.02 -7.24
CA HIS A 98 14.57 10.32 -6.64
C HIS A 98 15.33 11.50 -7.26
N GLN A 99 16.34 11.22 -8.09
CA GLN A 99 17.16 12.23 -8.77
C GLN A 99 16.68 12.53 -10.20
N GLU A 100 15.73 11.76 -10.72
CA GLU A 100 15.13 12.03 -12.02
C GLU A 100 14.29 13.31 -12.01
N ASP A 101 14.13 13.93 -13.18
CA ASP A 101 13.20 15.03 -13.38
C ASP A 101 11.76 14.50 -13.46
N TRP A 102 10.93 14.83 -12.47
CA TRP A 102 9.52 14.43 -12.39
C TRP A 102 8.54 15.55 -12.70
N SER A 103 9.01 16.68 -13.24
CA SER A 103 8.16 17.83 -13.56
C SER A 103 7.00 17.48 -14.50
N ASP A 104 7.18 16.45 -15.33
CA ASP A 104 6.17 15.90 -16.24
C ASP A 104 5.03 15.13 -15.55
N MET A 105 5.24 14.68 -14.31
CA MET A 105 4.29 13.89 -13.53
C MET A 105 3.77 14.64 -12.31
N THR A 106 4.61 15.38 -11.58
CA THR A 106 4.25 15.99 -10.29
C THR A 106 3.09 16.97 -10.38
N LYS A 107 2.94 17.67 -11.51
CA LYS A 107 1.81 18.60 -11.72
C LYS A 107 0.47 17.87 -11.87
N ASP A 108 0.45 16.81 -12.67
CA ASP A 108 -0.79 16.11 -13.04
C ASP A 108 -1.13 14.98 -12.03
N TYR A 109 -0.13 14.50 -11.31
CA TYR A 109 -0.21 13.39 -10.36
C TYR A 109 0.45 13.76 -9.02
N PRO A 110 -0.03 14.79 -8.30
CA PRO A 110 0.60 15.19 -7.04
C PRO A 110 0.45 14.10 -5.98
N TYR A 111 1.52 13.88 -5.21
CA TYR A 111 1.49 13.16 -3.94
C TYR A 111 2.30 13.95 -2.91
N HIS A 112 2.04 13.71 -1.63
CA HIS A 112 2.79 14.34 -0.56
C HIS A 112 3.20 13.30 0.48
N ILE A 113 4.44 13.37 0.97
CA ILE A 113 4.90 12.57 2.10
C ILE A 113 5.17 13.53 3.25
N GLY A 114 4.28 13.53 4.23
CA GLY A 114 4.38 14.46 5.35
C GLY A 114 3.30 14.25 6.38
N GLY A 115 3.71 14.39 7.64
CA GLY A 115 2.90 14.01 8.79
C GLY A 115 3.10 12.55 9.18
N PHE A 116 2.43 12.18 10.26
CA PHE A 116 2.54 10.86 10.87
C PHE A 116 1.16 10.38 11.34
N ASP A 117 0.98 9.07 11.38
CA ASP A 117 -0.10 8.49 12.16
C ASP A 117 0.20 8.61 13.67
N LYS A 118 -0.73 8.17 14.53
CA LYS A 118 -0.56 8.23 15.99
C LYS A 118 0.53 7.31 16.53
N GLU A 119 1.05 6.39 15.71
CA GLU A 119 2.17 5.51 16.04
C GLU A 119 3.50 6.00 15.45
N ASN A 120 3.56 7.23 14.95
CA ASN A 120 4.73 7.84 14.33
C ASN A 120 5.15 7.20 12.99
N ARG A 121 4.23 6.51 12.32
CA ARG A 121 4.47 6.00 10.96
C ARG A 121 4.30 7.13 9.96
N PRO A 122 5.24 7.31 9.01
CA PRO A 122 5.15 8.39 8.05
C PRO A 122 3.91 8.23 7.16
N LEU A 123 3.26 9.37 6.88
CA LEU A 123 2.05 9.44 6.09
C LEU A 123 2.34 9.92 4.66
N GLY A 124 1.94 9.11 3.68
CA GLY A 124 1.80 9.49 2.27
C GLY A 124 0.35 9.86 1.96
N THR A 125 0.14 10.88 1.14
CA THR A 125 -1.19 11.28 0.67
C THR A 125 -1.24 11.42 -0.84
N VAL A 126 -2.30 10.89 -1.45
CA VAL A 126 -2.59 10.95 -2.89
C VAL A 126 -4.04 11.33 -3.11
N SER A 127 -4.34 12.18 -4.08
CA SER A 127 -5.72 12.46 -4.50
C SER A 127 -5.84 12.17 -5.98
N ILE A 128 -6.78 11.30 -6.36
CA ILE A 128 -6.96 10.92 -7.77
C ILE A 128 -7.89 11.87 -8.52
N ARG A 129 -8.46 12.87 -7.84
CA ARG A 129 -9.51 13.74 -8.40
C ARG A 129 -9.15 14.33 -9.76
N ASP A 130 -7.89 14.73 -9.91
CA ASP A 130 -7.36 15.38 -11.11
C ASP A 130 -6.59 14.42 -12.03
N TRP A 131 -6.57 13.12 -11.72
CA TRP A 131 -5.82 12.13 -12.48
C TRP A 131 -6.56 11.71 -13.75
N ASP A 132 -6.06 12.10 -14.92
CA ASP A 132 -6.54 11.58 -16.21
C ASP A 132 -5.67 10.41 -16.69
N ILE A 133 -5.90 9.23 -16.11
CA ILE A 133 -5.13 8.01 -16.47
C ILE A 133 -5.37 7.61 -17.93
N ARG A 134 -6.60 7.79 -18.43
CA ARG A 134 -6.93 7.54 -19.84
C ARG A 134 -6.11 8.41 -20.78
N LYS A 135 -6.01 9.72 -20.53
CA LYS A 135 -5.17 10.63 -21.32
C LYS A 135 -3.72 10.16 -21.32
N THR A 136 -3.18 9.81 -20.17
CA THR A 136 -1.81 9.27 -20.04
C THR A 136 -1.62 7.96 -20.80
N ALA A 137 -2.64 7.08 -20.80
CA ALA A 137 -2.65 5.87 -21.61
C ALA A 137 -2.61 6.17 -23.11
N LEU A 138 -3.45 7.09 -23.58
CA LEU A 138 -3.51 7.49 -24.99
C LEU A 138 -2.22 8.18 -25.45
N GLN A 139 -1.50 8.85 -24.54
CA GLN A 139 -0.19 9.44 -24.81
C GLN A 139 0.98 8.45 -24.73
N GLY A 140 0.72 7.17 -24.40
CA GLY A 140 1.77 6.16 -24.21
C GLY A 140 2.62 6.37 -22.96
N LYS A 141 2.16 7.18 -22.00
CA LYS A 141 2.91 7.60 -20.80
C LYS A 141 2.62 6.75 -19.56
N LEU A 142 1.82 5.67 -19.65
CA LEU A 142 1.57 4.79 -18.49
C LEU A 142 2.83 4.19 -17.87
N PRO A 143 3.86 3.75 -18.62
CA PRO A 143 5.10 3.28 -18.00
C PRO A 143 5.80 4.37 -17.17
N ARG A 144 5.69 5.65 -17.58
CA ARG A 144 6.23 6.78 -16.84
C ARG A 144 5.45 7.03 -15.55
N LEU A 145 4.12 6.98 -15.62
CA LEU A 145 3.25 7.06 -14.43
C LEU A 145 3.48 5.89 -13.46
N GLN A 146 3.64 4.66 -13.97
CA GLN A 146 3.99 3.50 -13.14
C GLN A 146 5.31 3.73 -12.41
N ARG A 147 6.35 4.22 -13.11
CA ARG A 147 7.65 4.53 -12.50
C ARG A 147 7.51 5.60 -11.42
N TYR A 148 6.67 6.61 -11.65
CA TYR A 148 6.39 7.65 -10.68
C TYR A 148 5.64 7.12 -9.44
N MET A 149 4.76 6.14 -9.60
CA MET A 149 4.16 5.42 -8.47
C MET A 149 5.20 4.57 -7.72
N ASP A 150 6.12 3.91 -8.42
CA ASP A 150 7.23 3.18 -7.79
C ASP A 150 8.14 4.14 -6.99
N LYS A 151 8.34 5.38 -7.47
CA LYS A 151 9.04 6.44 -6.73
C LYS A 151 8.34 6.77 -5.42
N LEU A 152 7.03 7.01 -5.43
CA LEU A 152 6.24 7.27 -4.21
C LEU A 152 6.45 6.16 -3.18
N MET A 153 6.36 4.90 -3.61
CA MET A 153 6.51 3.71 -2.76
C MET A 153 7.92 3.60 -2.16
N ASP A 154 8.96 3.86 -2.97
CA ASP A 154 10.34 3.87 -2.50
C ASP A 154 10.60 5.06 -1.55
N GLU A 155 10.10 6.25 -1.87
CA GLU A 155 10.32 7.47 -1.09
C GLU A 155 9.75 7.35 0.33
N ILE A 156 8.51 6.85 0.46
CA ILE A 156 7.89 6.66 1.78
C ILE A 156 8.56 5.50 2.55
N SER A 157 9.03 4.46 1.86
CA SER A 157 9.79 3.37 2.48
C SER A 157 11.16 3.84 2.98
N MET A 158 11.86 4.68 2.21
CA MET A 158 13.12 5.28 2.59
C MET A 158 12.97 6.29 3.73
N LYS A 159 11.81 6.97 3.83
CA LYS A 159 11.46 7.78 5.00
C LYS A 159 11.47 6.93 6.28
N VAL A 160 10.90 5.73 6.26
CA VAL A 160 10.93 4.79 7.40
C VAL A 160 12.37 4.42 7.75
N VAL A 161 13.20 4.04 6.76
CA VAL A 161 14.62 3.71 6.97
C VAL A 161 15.36 4.87 7.64
N ARG A 162 15.14 6.11 7.16
CA ARG A 162 15.75 7.30 7.74
C ARG A 162 15.31 7.52 9.20
N LEU A 163 14.01 7.49 9.48
CA LEU A 163 13.50 7.69 10.84
C LEU A 163 14.05 6.64 11.81
N ARG A 164 14.20 5.39 11.37
CA ARG A 164 14.86 4.33 12.16
C ARG A 164 16.33 4.64 12.45
N SER A 165 17.07 5.13 11.45
CA SER A 165 18.46 5.55 11.66
C SER A 165 18.59 6.74 12.63
N GLU A 166 17.53 7.53 12.76
CA GLU A 166 17.39 8.64 13.72
C GLU A 166 16.89 8.15 15.10
N GLY A 167 16.74 6.83 15.31
CA GLY A 167 16.36 6.21 16.58
C GLY A 167 14.86 6.05 16.80
N MET A 168 14.03 6.37 15.80
CA MET A 168 12.58 6.20 15.92
C MET A 168 12.17 4.74 15.78
N ASN A 169 11.23 4.32 16.62
CA ASN A 169 10.67 2.99 16.61
C ASN A 169 9.53 2.88 15.57
N VAL A 170 9.91 2.84 14.29
CA VAL A 170 8.97 2.78 13.15
C VAL A 170 9.43 1.74 12.14
N THR A 171 8.52 0.95 11.59
CA THR A 171 8.84 -0.15 10.66
C THR A 171 8.07 -0.08 9.35
N ARG A 172 6.97 0.66 9.33
CA ARG A 172 6.01 0.73 8.24
C ARG A 172 5.51 2.14 8.03
N TRP A 173 4.78 2.35 6.94
CA TRP A 173 4.18 3.63 6.58
C TRP A 173 2.66 3.50 6.34
N VAL A 174 1.97 4.64 6.26
CA VAL A 174 0.54 4.71 5.93
C VAL A 174 0.36 5.51 4.64
N LEU A 175 -0.47 5.01 3.71
CA LEU A 175 -0.87 5.75 2.50
C LEU A 175 -2.35 6.07 2.55
N LEU A 176 -2.69 7.34 2.51
CA LEU A 176 -4.06 7.84 2.49
C LEU A 176 -4.41 8.40 1.10
N THR A 177 -5.33 7.74 0.42
CA THR A 177 -5.76 8.08 -0.93
C THR A 177 -7.17 8.67 -0.90
N ASN A 178 -7.35 9.88 -1.41
CA ASN A 178 -8.68 10.42 -1.70
C ASN A 178 -9.09 9.95 -3.09
N VAL A 179 -10.13 9.11 -3.16
CA VAL A 179 -10.64 8.54 -4.41
C VAL A 179 -11.91 9.25 -4.92
N GLU A 180 -12.19 10.44 -4.38
CA GLU A 180 -13.22 11.33 -4.91
C GLU A 180 -12.98 11.65 -6.40
N GLY A 181 -14.05 11.65 -7.19
CA GLY A 181 -13.97 11.87 -8.65
C GLY A 181 -13.66 10.60 -9.46
N PHE A 182 -13.44 9.45 -8.81
CA PHE A 182 -13.24 8.19 -9.52
C PHE A 182 -14.39 7.91 -10.50
N ASN A 183 -14.01 7.61 -11.74
CA ASN A 183 -14.92 7.15 -12.77
C ASN A 183 -14.22 6.14 -13.67
N VAL A 184 -14.98 5.15 -14.17
CA VAL A 184 -14.44 4.04 -14.95
C VAL A 184 -13.80 4.53 -16.25
N VAL A 185 -14.36 5.57 -16.87
CA VAL A 185 -13.90 6.07 -18.19
C VAL A 185 -12.47 6.61 -18.12
N GLN A 186 -12.14 7.40 -17.10
CA GLN A 186 -10.82 8.01 -16.96
C GLN A 186 -9.85 7.15 -16.16
N HIS A 187 -10.34 6.33 -15.22
CA HIS A 187 -9.47 5.67 -14.24
C HIS A 187 -9.38 4.16 -14.41
N ALA A 188 -10.40 3.50 -14.92
CA ALA A 188 -10.47 2.03 -14.99
C ALA A 188 -10.91 1.52 -16.37
N CYS A 189 -10.63 2.30 -17.42
CA CYS A 189 -10.79 1.88 -18.80
C CYS A 189 -9.88 0.70 -19.11
N SER A 190 -10.13 -0.04 -20.20
CA SER A 190 -9.29 -1.17 -20.59
C SER A 190 -7.79 -0.80 -20.72
N SER A 191 -7.50 0.39 -21.25
CA SER A 191 -6.13 0.91 -21.33
C SER A 191 -5.57 1.37 -19.99
N CYS A 192 -6.41 1.65 -19.00
CA CYS A 192 -6.05 2.15 -17.68
C CYS A 192 -5.73 1.00 -16.70
N THR A 193 -6.45 -0.12 -16.82
CA THR A 193 -6.30 -1.32 -15.96
C THR A 193 -4.85 -1.79 -15.77
N PRO A 194 -3.98 -1.82 -16.80
CA PRO A 194 -2.60 -2.27 -16.64
C PRO A 194 -1.83 -1.48 -15.58
N LEU A 195 -2.10 -0.19 -15.40
CA LEU A 195 -1.46 0.62 -14.36
C LEU A 195 -1.73 0.06 -12.96
N TRP A 196 -3.00 -0.19 -12.65
CA TRP A 196 -3.39 -0.68 -11.32
C TRP A 196 -2.90 -2.10 -11.04
N VAL A 197 -2.94 -2.98 -12.05
CA VAL A 197 -2.40 -4.34 -11.93
C VAL A 197 -0.88 -4.30 -11.72
N ASN A 198 -0.17 -3.45 -12.47
CA ASN A 198 1.27 -3.31 -12.33
C ASN A 198 1.67 -2.64 -11.01
N PHE A 199 0.89 -1.67 -10.53
CA PHE A 199 1.09 -1.08 -9.21
C PHE A 199 0.97 -2.12 -8.10
N LEU A 200 -0.09 -2.93 -8.09
CA LEU A 200 -0.23 -4.00 -7.11
C LEU A 200 0.89 -5.03 -7.23
N ARG A 201 1.24 -5.44 -8.45
CA ARG A 201 2.36 -6.36 -8.66
C ARG A 201 3.68 -5.79 -8.14
N SER A 202 3.95 -4.52 -8.42
CA SER A 202 5.15 -3.82 -7.94
C SER A 202 5.19 -3.80 -6.41
N TYR A 203 4.08 -3.46 -5.76
CA TYR A 203 3.95 -3.52 -4.31
C TYR A 203 4.29 -4.90 -3.73
N GLU A 204 3.64 -5.95 -4.23
CA GLU A 204 3.83 -7.32 -3.74
C GLU A 204 5.25 -7.84 -3.99
N MET A 205 5.86 -7.49 -5.12
CA MET A 205 7.17 -8.01 -5.50
C MET A 205 8.35 -7.24 -4.89
N HIS A 206 8.19 -5.94 -4.64
CA HIS A 206 9.32 -5.05 -4.34
C HIS A 206 9.17 -4.29 -3.01
N PHE A 207 7.94 -4.13 -2.53
CA PHE A 207 7.62 -3.44 -1.29
C PHE A 207 6.79 -4.28 -0.28
N PRO A 208 6.93 -5.62 -0.22
CA PRO A 208 6.06 -6.43 0.62
C PRO A 208 6.21 -6.06 2.10
N GLY A 209 5.08 -5.93 2.79
CA GLY A 209 5.04 -5.66 4.24
C GLY A 209 5.57 -4.28 4.65
N THR A 210 5.75 -3.35 3.71
CA THR A 210 6.22 -1.98 4.03
C THR A 210 5.10 -1.05 4.46
N ALA A 211 3.86 -1.31 4.02
CA ALA A 211 2.68 -0.57 4.46
C ALA A 211 2.09 -1.20 5.71
N ASP A 212 1.69 -0.37 6.68
CA ASP A 212 0.74 -0.77 7.71
C ASP A 212 -0.68 -0.72 7.15
N SER A 213 -1.04 0.42 6.55
CA SER A 213 -2.38 0.66 6.02
C SER A 213 -2.32 1.45 4.71
N ILE A 214 -3.11 1.03 3.72
CA ILE A 214 -3.45 1.77 2.50
C ILE A 214 -4.94 2.08 2.57
N ILE A 215 -5.28 3.34 2.81
CA ILE A 215 -6.64 3.79 3.12
C ILE A 215 -7.17 4.60 1.95
N ALA A 216 -8.29 4.18 1.35
CA ALA A 216 -9.02 4.96 0.36
C ALA A 216 -10.25 5.62 1.00
N ILE A 217 -10.39 6.94 0.90
CA ILE A 217 -11.57 7.70 1.36
C ILE A 217 -12.37 8.26 0.19
N ASN A 218 -13.63 8.59 0.44
CA ASN A 218 -14.56 9.06 -0.59
C ASN A 218 -14.73 8.06 -1.73
N ALA A 219 -14.65 6.75 -1.46
CA ALA A 219 -14.81 5.73 -2.50
C ALA A 219 -16.26 5.67 -3.00
N PRO A 220 -16.53 6.04 -4.27
CA PRO A 220 -17.86 5.87 -4.84
C PRO A 220 -18.11 4.38 -5.13
N GLU A 221 -19.38 4.00 -5.30
CA GLU A 221 -19.74 2.61 -5.61
C GLU A 221 -19.06 2.08 -6.88
N THR A 222 -18.80 2.95 -7.86
CA THR A 222 -18.08 2.62 -9.10
C THR A 222 -16.66 2.13 -8.84
N PHE A 223 -16.02 2.53 -7.73
CA PHE A 223 -14.69 2.05 -7.33
C PHE A 223 -14.68 0.53 -7.08
N ASN A 224 -15.81 -0.06 -6.67
CA ASN A 224 -15.93 -1.51 -6.50
C ASN A 224 -15.75 -2.30 -7.80
N LEU A 225 -15.87 -1.67 -8.98
CA LEU A 225 -15.55 -2.31 -10.25
C LEU A 225 -14.05 -2.54 -10.38
N LEU A 226 -13.23 -1.54 -10.01
CA LEU A 226 -11.77 -1.67 -10.01
C LEU A 226 -11.33 -2.71 -8.97
N LEU A 227 -11.88 -2.68 -7.75
CA LEU A 227 -11.54 -3.65 -6.71
C LEU A 227 -11.84 -5.09 -7.13
N ARG A 228 -12.98 -5.34 -7.79
CA ARG A 228 -13.32 -6.67 -8.32
C ARG A 228 -12.32 -7.16 -9.35
N LEU A 229 -11.84 -6.27 -10.21
CA LEU A 229 -10.85 -6.57 -11.23
C LEU A 229 -9.48 -6.90 -10.62
N LEU A 230 -9.09 -6.22 -9.55
CA LEU A 230 -7.80 -6.38 -8.91
C LEU A 230 -7.75 -7.53 -7.89
N LYS A 231 -8.90 -7.92 -7.33
CA LYS A 231 -9.02 -8.96 -6.27
C LYS A 231 -8.23 -10.24 -6.52
N PRO A 232 -8.18 -10.83 -7.74
CA PRO A 232 -7.41 -12.05 -8.00
C PRO A 232 -5.90 -11.88 -7.81
N SER A 233 -5.39 -10.65 -7.92
CA SER A 233 -3.96 -10.34 -7.81
C SER A 233 -3.52 -9.91 -6.40
N ILE A 234 -4.44 -9.88 -5.42
CA ILE A 234 -4.15 -9.45 -4.04
C ILE A 234 -4.08 -10.68 -3.12
N PRO A 235 -2.90 -11.03 -2.57
CA PRO A 235 -2.73 -12.07 -1.56
C PRO A 235 -3.56 -11.80 -0.31
N ALA A 236 -3.90 -12.84 0.44
CA ALA A 236 -4.72 -12.69 1.65
C ALA A 236 -4.09 -11.72 2.67
N ALA A 237 -2.78 -11.83 2.91
CA ALA A 237 -2.04 -10.95 3.82
C ALA A 237 -2.15 -9.46 3.46
N SER A 238 -2.16 -9.12 2.16
CA SER A 238 -2.26 -7.74 1.70
C SER A 238 -3.68 -7.18 1.74
N ARG A 239 -4.71 -8.02 1.90
CA ARG A 239 -6.11 -7.56 2.01
C ARG A 239 -6.37 -6.84 3.33
N GLU A 240 -5.68 -7.23 4.39
CA GLU A 240 -5.83 -6.60 5.72
C GLU A 240 -5.19 -5.21 5.78
N THR A 241 -4.22 -4.94 4.90
CA THR A 241 -3.59 -3.63 4.73
C THR A 241 -4.50 -2.61 4.05
N VAL A 242 -5.49 -3.03 3.25
CA VAL A 242 -6.29 -2.12 2.42
C VAL A 242 -7.63 -1.80 3.09
N LYS A 243 -7.88 -0.52 3.37
CA LYS A 243 -9.15 -0.03 3.94
C LYS A 243 -9.88 0.84 2.91
N ILE A 244 -11.09 0.46 2.54
CA ILE A 244 -11.92 1.22 1.59
C ILE A 244 -13.08 1.85 2.33
N LEU A 245 -13.05 3.18 2.45
CA LEU A 245 -14.05 3.98 3.14
C LEU A 245 -14.90 4.73 2.09
N GLY A 246 -16.21 4.58 2.20
CA GLY A 246 -17.17 5.14 1.23
C GLY A 246 -17.26 6.68 1.26
N THR A 247 -18.32 7.21 0.65
CA THR A 247 -18.52 8.67 0.49
C THR A 247 -19.07 9.39 1.73
N ASN A 248 -19.46 8.66 2.78
CA ASN A 248 -19.94 9.28 4.01
C ASN A 248 -18.80 9.95 4.78
N LYS A 249 -18.71 11.28 4.65
CA LYS A 249 -17.68 12.11 5.29
C LYS A 249 -17.55 11.91 6.79
N LYS A 250 -18.67 11.88 7.51
CA LYS A 250 -18.65 11.69 8.97
C LYS A 250 -18.05 10.33 9.34
N ALA A 251 -18.40 9.28 8.59
CA ALA A 251 -17.94 7.93 8.85
C ALA A 251 -16.44 7.77 8.56
N TRP A 252 -15.96 8.20 7.38
CA TRP A 252 -14.54 8.06 7.07
C TRP A 252 -13.67 8.99 7.93
N MET A 253 -14.15 10.19 8.28
CA MET A 253 -13.43 11.08 9.20
C MET A 253 -13.27 10.47 10.59
N ALA A 254 -14.32 9.83 11.13
CA ALA A 254 -14.24 9.14 12.41
C ALA A 254 -13.20 8.01 12.38
N ASN A 255 -13.17 7.22 11.30
CA ASN A 255 -12.15 6.18 11.14
C ASN A 255 -10.73 6.75 11.04
N LEU A 256 -10.53 7.84 10.27
CA LEU A 256 -9.22 8.48 10.20
C LEU A 256 -8.82 9.09 11.55
N ASP A 257 -9.75 9.68 12.31
CA ASP A 257 -9.48 10.28 13.64
C ASP A 257 -8.97 9.24 14.66
N GLU A 258 -9.28 7.96 14.48
CA GLU A 258 -8.72 6.88 15.30
C GLU A 258 -7.23 6.68 15.01
N ILE A 259 -6.82 6.80 13.74
CA ILE A 259 -5.49 6.40 13.25
C ILE A 259 -4.53 7.58 13.13
N ILE A 260 -5.00 8.74 12.65
CA ILE A 260 -4.18 9.90 12.25
C ILE A 260 -4.75 11.15 12.92
N SER A 261 -3.94 11.87 13.68
CA SER A 261 -4.34 13.14 14.28
C SER A 261 -4.66 14.20 13.22
N ARG A 262 -5.61 15.09 13.49
CA ARG A 262 -6.10 16.07 12.50
C ARG A 262 -5.03 17.08 12.07
N ASP A 263 -4.11 17.43 12.95
CA ASP A 263 -2.94 18.29 12.67
C ASP A 263 -1.89 17.62 11.77
N GLN A 264 -2.01 16.31 11.54
CA GLN A 264 -1.08 15.55 10.69
C GLN A 264 -1.57 15.36 9.25
N ARG A 265 -2.81 15.74 8.93
CA ARG A 265 -3.40 15.60 7.58
C ARG A 265 -4.07 16.90 7.11
N THR A 266 -4.12 17.14 5.81
CA THR A 266 -4.65 18.40 5.26
C THR A 266 -6.18 18.47 5.30
N LYS A 267 -6.72 19.65 4.98
CA LYS A 267 -8.18 19.89 4.90
C LYS A 267 -8.91 18.92 3.96
N GLU A 268 -8.27 18.52 2.84
CA GLU A 268 -8.82 17.53 1.92
C GLU A 268 -9.08 16.18 2.61
N TYR A 269 -8.23 15.80 3.54
CA TYR A 269 -8.34 14.59 4.34
C TYR A 269 -9.02 14.83 5.70
N GLY A 270 -9.76 15.93 5.85
CA GLY A 270 -10.50 16.24 7.08
C GLY A 270 -9.61 16.58 8.28
N GLY A 271 -8.43 17.15 8.04
CA GLY A 271 -7.53 17.67 9.07
C GLY A 271 -7.31 19.18 8.98
N THR A 272 -6.25 19.65 9.63
CA THR A 272 -5.89 21.07 9.78
C THR A 272 -4.47 21.38 9.34
N LYS A 273 -3.72 20.39 8.84
CA LYS A 273 -2.36 20.60 8.35
C LYS A 273 -2.37 21.49 7.10
N GLU A 274 -1.47 22.46 7.07
CA GLU A 274 -1.16 23.24 5.87
C GLU A 274 0.28 22.91 5.47
N TYR A 275 0.50 22.59 4.19
CA TYR A 275 1.85 22.48 3.66
C TYR A 275 2.33 23.90 3.33
N SER A 276 3.47 24.29 3.90
CA SER A 276 4.17 25.54 3.57
C SER A 276 4.82 25.48 2.20
#